data_AF-A0ABD3UC56-F1
#
_entry.id   AF-A0ABD3UC56-F1
#
_cell.length_a   1.000
_cell.length_b   1.000
_cell.length_c   1.000
_cell.angle_alpha   90.00
_cell.angle_beta   90.00
_cell.angle_gamma   90.00
#
_symmetry.space_group_name_H-M   'P 1'
#
loop_
_entity.id
_entity.type
_entity.pdbx_description
1 polymer ?
#
loop_
_entity_poly.entity_id
_entity_poly.type
_entity_poly.pdbx_seq_one_letter_code
_entity_poly.pdbx_strand_id
1 'polypeptide(L)'
;MHFNKNKATTGGNMIQRYMEKQLTSLHHASVPSVTNYKDKVIAFLTGALVIILLPYIHIGIIHLKLWVPAKTRVFRNNCSCSCFDTVFRGEYEQPGTTTYKHVYFNATWQTLRIWILTVIFILLAYESIKYLIPLARRRNLRISMFILYVINIYPHYYSWWSYFSYYNEDFYSYYKHHMLFTITELMSSAVVLNLCDVRNEFVSWKILAIVSINIMHVLVGGMDQFIHEVIYGHGARFHKARNIGLMVPDILHVAVPLWAFHKYLVRKELQWKDIFYKEELLMCIVFISIGTLIGRLL
;
A
#
# COMPACT_ATOMS: atom_id res chain seq x y z
N MET A 1 14.17 -13.83 -76.92
CA MET A 1 14.95 -13.29 -75.79
C MET A 1 14.07 -12.31 -75.02
N HIS A 2 13.49 -12.71 -73.88
CA HIS A 2 12.88 -11.78 -72.92
C HIS A 2 12.77 -12.45 -71.55
N PHE A 3 13.58 -12.00 -70.59
CA PHE A 3 13.49 -12.45 -69.20
C PHE A 3 12.30 -11.76 -68.52
N ASN A 4 11.32 -12.52 -68.04
CA ASN A 4 10.27 -11.97 -67.18
C ASN A 4 10.73 -12.02 -65.71
N LYS A 5 11.39 -10.96 -65.25
CA LYS A 5 11.72 -10.75 -63.83
C LYS A 5 10.50 -10.18 -63.10
N ASN A 6 9.70 -11.04 -62.48
CA ASN A 6 8.83 -10.62 -61.38
C ASN A 6 9.33 -11.21 -60.06
N LYS A 7 9.90 -10.32 -59.23
CA LYS A 7 10.47 -10.61 -57.91
C LYS A 7 9.38 -11.11 -56.96
N ALA A 8 9.55 -12.33 -56.45
CA ALA A 8 8.94 -12.72 -55.18
C ALA A 8 9.73 -12.09 -54.02
N THR A 9 9.29 -10.92 -53.54
CA THR A 9 9.85 -10.27 -52.34
C THR A 9 8.82 -10.22 -51.21
N THR A 10 8.62 -11.37 -50.55
CA THR A 10 7.82 -11.48 -49.31
C THR A 10 8.52 -12.30 -48.22
N GLY A 11 9.86 -12.26 -48.22
CA GLY A 11 10.71 -12.67 -47.08
C GLY A 11 10.62 -11.70 -45.91
N GLY A 12 9.40 -11.39 -45.45
CA GLY A 12 9.17 -10.57 -44.27
C GLY A 12 9.69 -11.32 -43.04
N ASN A 13 10.66 -10.72 -42.36
CA ASN A 13 11.45 -11.36 -41.31
C ASN A 13 10.54 -12.01 -40.25
N MET A 14 10.62 -13.33 -40.05
CA MET A 14 9.69 -14.09 -39.20
C MET A 14 9.68 -13.55 -37.76
N ILE A 15 10.86 -13.15 -37.28
CA ILE A 15 11.06 -12.52 -35.97
C ILE A 15 10.31 -11.19 -35.88
N GLN A 16 10.32 -10.37 -36.93
CA GLN A 16 9.60 -9.10 -36.97
C GLN A 16 8.08 -9.34 -36.87
N ARG A 17 7.52 -10.28 -37.64
CA ARG A 17 6.09 -10.63 -37.54
C ARG A 17 5.71 -11.20 -36.17
N TYR A 18 6.59 -11.97 -35.55
CA TYR A 18 6.39 -12.49 -34.19
C TYR A 18 6.43 -11.36 -33.15
N MET A 19 7.40 -10.46 -33.25
CA MET A 19 7.51 -9.27 -32.39
C MET A 19 6.33 -8.33 -32.60
N GLU A 20 5.91 -8.03 -33.83
CA GLU A 20 4.71 -7.23 -34.12
C GLU A 20 3.46 -7.88 -33.53
N LYS A 21 3.31 -9.21 -33.66
CA LYS A 21 2.17 -9.93 -33.07
C LYS A 21 2.19 -9.90 -31.54
N GLN A 22 3.35 -10.01 -30.90
CA GLN A 22 3.48 -9.89 -29.44
C GLN A 22 3.35 -8.45 -28.94
N LEU A 23 3.88 -7.46 -29.64
CA LEU A 23 3.68 -6.05 -29.36
C LEU A 23 2.22 -5.65 -29.54
N THR A 24 1.53 -6.21 -30.54
CA THR A 24 0.10 -5.97 -30.78
C THR A 24 -0.78 -6.71 -29.77
N SER A 25 -0.42 -7.94 -29.36
CA SER A 25 -1.13 -8.64 -28.27
C SER A 25 -0.95 -7.91 -26.94
N LEU A 26 0.28 -7.48 -26.63
CA LEU A 26 0.59 -6.64 -25.47
C LEU A 26 -0.09 -5.28 -25.56
N HIS A 27 -0.16 -4.65 -26.74
CA HIS A 27 -0.89 -3.38 -26.93
C HIS A 27 -2.40 -3.59 -26.74
N HIS A 28 -3.00 -4.68 -27.21
CA HIS A 28 -4.43 -4.95 -26.97
C HIS A 28 -4.73 -5.40 -25.53
N ALA A 29 -3.77 -6.02 -24.84
CA ALA A 29 -3.87 -6.38 -23.43
C ALA A 29 -3.58 -5.18 -22.49
N SER A 30 -2.71 -4.25 -22.90
CA SER A 30 -2.32 -3.07 -22.12
C SER A 30 -3.12 -1.82 -22.44
N VAL A 31 -3.74 -1.70 -23.63
CA VAL A 31 -4.84 -0.76 -23.86
C VAL A 31 -5.92 -1.11 -22.85
N PRO A 32 -6.23 -0.21 -21.89
CA PRO A 32 -7.28 -0.45 -20.93
C PRO A 32 -8.61 -0.22 -21.63
N SER A 33 -9.03 -1.22 -22.42
CA SER A 33 -10.37 -1.50 -22.97
C SER A 33 -11.31 -0.30 -22.90
N VAL A 34 -11.06 0.68 -23.79
CA VAL A 34 -11.69 2.00 -23.89
C VAL A 34 -12.38 2.40 -22.59
N THR A 35 -11.60 2.87 -21.60
CA THR A 35 -12.17 3.41 -20.35
C THR A 35 -13.24 4.43 -20.71
N ASN A 36 -14.49 4.08 -20.40
CA ASN A 36 -15.64 4.89 -20.78
C ASN A 36 -15.45 6.26 -20.13
N TYR A 37 -15.89 7.35 -20.76
CA TYR A 37 -15.82 8.67 -20.14
C TYR A 37 -16.44 8.66 -18.73
N LYS A 38 -17.51 7.87 -18.54
CA LYS A 38 -18.13 7.58 -17.24
C LYS A 38 -17.16 6.91 -16.23
N ASP A 39 -16.31 5.99 -16.67
CA ASP A 39 -15.30 5.35 -15.79
C ASP A 39 -14.27 6.38 -15.29
N LYS A 40 -13.82 7.28 -16.18
CA LYS A 40 -12.85 8.35 -15.85
C LYS A 40 -13.44 9.35 -14.86
N VAL A 41 -14.68 9.81 -15.08
CA VAL A 41 -15.38 10.72 -14.17
C VAL A 41 -15.60 10.07 -12.80
N ILE A 42 -16.05 8.80 -12.76
CA ILE A 42 -16.23 8.08 -11.49
C ILE A 42 -14.90 7.87 -10.76
N ALA A 43 -13.82 7.52 -11.47
CA ALA A 43 -12.49 7.38 -10.88
C ALA A 43 -11.97 8.70 -10.29
N PHE A 44 -12.17 9.82 -11.00
CA PHE A 44 -11.81 11.15 -10.51
C PHE A 44 -12.61 11.53 -9.25
N LEU A 45 -13.94 11.42 -9.28
CA LEU A 45 -14.80 11.74 -8.14
C LEU A 45 -14.52 10.85 -6.93
N THR A 46 -14.32 9.54 -7.15
CA THR A 46 -13.98 8.58 -6.08
C THR A 46 -12.59 8.86 -5.52
N GLY A 47 -11.60 9.14 -6.37
CA GLY A 47 -10.24 9.49 -5.94
C GLY A 47 -10.20 10.76 -5.11
N ALA A 48 -10.85 11.83 -5.57
CA ALA A 48 -10.98 13.07 -4.82
C ALA A 48 -11.71 12.84 -3.48
N LEU A 49 -12.81 12.10 -3.47
CA LEU A 49 -13.56 11.78 -2.25
C LEU A 49 -12.71 10.99 -1.25
N VAL A 50 -11.96 9.97 -1.69
CA VAL A 50 -11.07 9.19 -0.82
C VAL A 50 -9.99 10.11 -0.22
N ILE A 51 -9.32 10.93 -1.03
CA ILE A 51 -8.25 11.84 -0.57
C ILE A 51 -8.78 12.88 0.43
N ILE A 52 -10.01 13.39 0.24
CA ILE A 52 -10.63 14.36 1.14
C ILE A 52 -11.10 13.70 2.46
N LEU A 53 -11.68 12.50 2.39
CA LEU A 53 -12.21 11.82 3.57
C LEU A 53 -11.14 11.13 4.42
N LEU A 54 -10.03 10.68 3.84
CA LEU A 54 -8.99 9.94 4.58
C LEU A 54 -8.45 10.70 5.80
N PRO A 55 -8.04 11.99 5.69
CA PRO A 55 -7.59 12.78 6.83
C PRO A 55 -8.68 13.00 7.88
N TYR A 56 -9.93 13.20 7.44
CA TYR A 56 -11.06 13.37 8.36
C TYR A 56 -11.33 12.09 9.17
N ILE A 57 -11.32 10.93 8.53
CA ILE A 57 -11.49 9.64 9.20
C ILE A 57 -10.30 9.35 10.12
N HIS A 58 -9.07 9.50 9.63
CA HIS A 58 -7.88 9.14 10.40
C HIS A 58 -7.62 10.08 11.58
N ILE A 59 -7.57 11.39 11.35
CA ILE A 59 -7.25 12.36 12.41
C ILE A 59 -8.52 12.70 13.22
N GLY A 60 -9.62 12.99 12.54
CA GLY A 60 -10.86 13.45 13.17
C GLY A 60 -11.68 12.37 13.89
N ILE A 61 -11.58 11.10 13.46
CA ILE A 61 -12.25 9.96 14.11
C ILE A 61 -11.24 9.08 14.84
N ILE A 62 -10.27 8.45 14.13
CA ILE A 62 -9.39 7.45 14.75
C ILE A 62 -8.51 8.09 15.84
N HIS A 63 -7.74 9.13 15.54
CA HIS A 63 -6.88 9.76 16.55
C HIS A 63 -7.70 10.45 17.66
N LEU A 64 -8.64 11.33 17.29
CA LEU A 64 -9.38 12.13 18.27
C LEU A 64 -10.32 11.31 19.17
N LYS A 65 -10.95 10.25 18.66
CA LYS A 65 -11.96 9.47 19.41
C LYS A 65 -11.44 8.15 19.96
N LEU A 66 -10.51 7.47 19.27
CA LEU A 66 -10.03 6.16 19.69
C LEU A 66 -8.67 6.23 20.38
N TRP A 67 -7.73 7.05 19.88
CA TRP A 67 -6.39 7.13 20.46
C TRP A 67 -6.34 7.95 21.75
N VAL A 68 -6.92 9.16 21.76
CA VAL A 68 -6.85 10.07 22.93
C VAL A 68 -8.24 10.65 23.31
N PRO A 69 -9.22 9.81 23.69
CA PRO A 69 -10.59 10.26 23.99
C PRO A 69 -10.69 11.26 25.16
N ALA A 70 -9.71 11.25 26.07
CA ALA A 70 -9.66 12.13 27.24
C ALA A 70 -8.91 13.45 26.98
N LYS A 71 -8.50 13.75 25.74
CA LYS A 71 -7.68 14.94 25.46
C LYS A 71 -8.47 16.22 25.72
N THR A 72 -7.88 17.11 26.53
CA THR A 72 -8.46 18.43 26.82
C THR A 72 -8.64 19.23 25.53
N ARG A 73 -9.86 19.71 25.28
CA ARG A 73 -10.13 20.55 24.11
C ARG A 73 -9.32 21.84 24.21
N VAL A 74 -8.59 22.12 23.14
CA VAL A 74 -7.90 23.40 22.97
C VAL A 74 -8.94 24.49 22.66
N PHE A 75 -9.17 25.39 23.61
CA PHE A 75 -10.08 26.52 23.44
C PHE A 75 -9.41 27.65 22.66
N ARG A 76 -9.67 27.71 21.35
CA ARG A 76 -9.13 28.74 20.42
C ARG A 76 -9.19 30.17 20.99
N ASN A 77 -10.26 30.51 21.70
CA ASN A 77 -10.50 31.86 22.22
C ASN A 77 -9.69 32.18 23.49
N ASN A 78 -9.26 31.16 24.24
CA ASN A 78 -8.46 31.32 25.47
C ASN A 78 -6.97 31.04 25.22
N CYS A 79 -6.62 30.46 24.07
CA CYS A 79 -5.23 30.36 23.64
C CYS A 79 -4.74 31.73 23.21
N SER A 80 -4.18 32.48 24.18
CA SER A 80 -3.23 33.54 23.89
C SER A 80 -2.18 33.03 22.89
N CYS A 81 -1.77 31.76 23.00
CA CYS A 81 -0.63 31.26 22.23
C CYS A 81 -0.50 29.68 22.12
N SER A 82 0.08 29.14 21.00
CA SER A 82 0.51 27.77 20.48
C SER A 82 0.07 26.51 21.19
N CYS A 83 -1.19 26.51 21.56
CA CYS A 83 -1.97 25.30 21.57
C CYS A 83 -2.00 24.68 20.16
N PHE A 84 -1.26 23.60 19.94
CA PHE A 84 -1.71 22.55 19.04
C PHE A 84 -2.64 21.62 19.83
N ASP A 85 -3.60 20.97 19.18
CA ASP A 85 -4.37 19.90 19.86
C ASP A 85 -3.49 18.69 20.20
N THR A 86 -2.32 18.59 19.55
CA THR A 86 -1.34 17.50 19.59
C THR A 86 -2.00 16.11 19.48
N VAL A 87 -3.18 16.01 18.85
CA VAL A 87 -3.98 14.77 18.79
C VAL A 87 -3.22 13.68 18.02
N PHE A 88 -2.45 14.09 17.02
CA PHE A 88 -1.55 13.23 16.25
C PHE A 88 -0.32 12.72 17.04
N ARG A 89 0.06 13.39 18.15
CA ARG A 89 1.17 13.00 19.04
C ARG A 89 0.76 12.09 20.20
N GLY A 90 -0.51 11.71 20.31
CA GLY A 90 -0.97 10.93 21.47
C GLY A 90 -0.96 11.77 22.76
N GLU A 91 -0.33 11.25 23.81
CA GLU A 91 -0.26 11.91 25.14
C GLU A 91 1.06 12.68 25.37
N TYR A 92 1.97 12.71 24.39
CA TYR A 92 3.37 13.15 24.58
C TYR A 92 3.62 14.66 24.75
N GLU A 93 2.67 15.53 24.45
CA GLU A 93 2.85 16.99 24.55
C GLU A 93 1.71 17.67 25.32
N GLN A 94 2.07 18.46 26.34
CA GLN A 94 1.16 19.41 26.99
C GLN A 94 1.19 20.78 26.27
N PRO A 95 0.08 21.56 26.27
CA PRO A 95 0.00 22.80 25.48
C PRO A 95 0.95 23.92 25.94
N GLY A 96 1.55 24.64 24.97
CA GLY A 96 2.45 25.79 25.18
C GLY A 96 1.94 27.13 24.61
N THR A 97 2.83 28.00 24.12
CA THR A 97 2.59 29.47 23.99
C THR A 97 3.15 30.25 22.73
N THR A 98 2.67 30.08 21.46
CA THR A 98 2.69 31.04 20.26
C THR A 98 1.61 30.82 19.10
N THR A 99 0.34 31.30 19.21
CA THR A 99 -0.96 31.03 18.45
C THR A 99 -1.41 29.61 17.93
N TYR A 100 -2.74 29.28 17.86
CA TYR A 100 -3.28 28.00 17.26
C TYR A 100 -3.07 27.96 15.75
N LYS A 101 -2.48 26.87 15.24
CA LYS A 101 -2.04 26.72 13.85
C LYS A 101 -2.52 25.40 13.26
N HIS A 102 -2.86 25.39 11.98
CA HIS A 102 -3.38 24.20 11.29
C HIS A 102 -2.28 23.39 10.59
N VAL A 103 -1.40 24.05 9.83
CA VAL A 103 -0.16 23.50 9.24
C VAL A 103 0.85 24.65 9.15
N TYR A 104 2.14 24.37 9.27
CA TYR A 104 3.23 25.33 9.04
C TYR A 104 4.11 24.81 7.88
N PHE A 105 4.70 25.71 7.10
CA PHE A 105 5.71 25.34 6.10
C PHE A 105 6.73 26.46 5.92
N ASN A 106 8.02 26.10 6.03
CA ASN A 106 9.12 26.97 5.63
C ASN A 106 9.42 26.78 4.14
N ALA A 107 9.99 27.77 3.46
CA ALA A 107 10.46 27.62 2.08
C ALA A 107 11.82 26.89 2.01
N THR A 108 11.87 25.63 2.47
CA THR A 108 13.08 24.81 2.59
C THR A 108 13.02 23.54 1.74
N TRP A 109 14.16 22.87 1.61
CA TRP A 109 14.26 21.57 0.92
C TRP A 109 13.38 20.47 1.54
N GLN A 110 13.11 20.54 2.86
CA GLN A 110 12.20 19.60 3.53
C GLN A 110 10.76 19.78 3.05
N THR A 111 10.30 21.01 2.88
CA THR A 111 8.97 21.30 2.31
C THR A 111 8.85 20.78 0.88
N LEU A 112 9.90 20.87 0.07
CA LEU A 112 9.90 20.26 -1.27
C LEU A 112 9.80 18.72 -1.19
N ARG A 113 10.53 18.07 -0.27
CA ARG A 113 10.42 16.61 -0.03
C ARG A 113 9.01 16.20 0.38
N ILE A 114 8.38 16.96 1.29
CA ILE A 114 6.98 16.74 1.71
C ILE A 114 6.03 16.81 0.51
N TRP A 115 6.17 17.83 -0.36
CA TRP A 115 5.34 17.97 -1.55
C TRP A 115 5.56 16.84 -2.57
N ILE A 116 6.81 16.49 -2.88
CA ILE A 116 7.13 15.38 -3.79
C ILE A 116 6.52 14.07 -3.27
N LEU A 117 6.70 13.76 -1.98
CA LEU A 117 6.14 12.56 -1.36
C LEU A 117 4.61 12.55 -1.42
N THR A 118 3.98 13.67 -1.06
CA THR A 118 2.51 13.80 -1.05
C THR A 118 1.92 13.64 -2.45
N VAL A 119 2.56 14.22 -3.47
CA VAL A 119 2.16 14.02 -4.87
C VAL A 119 2.31 12.57 -5.29
N ILE A 120 3.40 11.88 -4.93
CA ILE A 120 3.60 10.45 -5.24
C ILE A 120 2.48 9.60 -4.61
N PHE A 121 2.19 9.77 -3.31
CA PHE A 121 1.13 9.02 -2.64
C PHE A 121 -0.25 9.29 -3.24
N ILE A 122 -0.57 10.56 -3.57
CA ILE A 122 -1.83 10.93 -4.24
C ILE A 122 -1.94 10.26 -5.62
N LEU A 123 -0.87 10.25 -6.42
CA LEU A 123 -0.87 9.65 -7.75
C LEU A 123 -1.02 8.12 -7.68
N LEU A 124 -0.34 7.45 -6.74
CA LEU A 124 -0.48 6.00 -6.52
C LEU A 124 -1.90 5.62 -6.05
N ALA A 125 -2.48 6.39 -5.13
CA ALA A 125 -3.86 6.22 -4.69
C ALA A 125 -4.85 6.43 -5.85
N TYR A 126 -4.67 7.48 -6.65
CA TYR A 126 -5.52 7.77 -7.80
C TYR A 126 -5.43 6.69 -8.89
N GLU A 127 -4.23 6.26 -9.30
CA GLU A 127 -4.06 5.23 -10.33
C GLU A 127 -4.60 3.87 -9.87
N SER A 128 -4.46 3.51 -8.59
CA SER A 128 -5.05 2.28 -8.06
C SER A 128 -6.59 2.33 -8.01
N ILE A 129 -7.20 3.46 -7.64
CA ILE A 129 -8.66 3.66 -7.73
C ILE A 129 -9.13 3.59 -9.20
N LYS A 130 -8.44 4.28 -10.11
CA LYS A 130 -8.71 4.31 -11.56
C LYS A 130 -8.61 2.91 -12.19
N TYR A 131 -7.73 2.05 -11.69
CA TYR A 131 -7.67 0.63 -12.05
C TYR A 131 -8.86 -0.17 -11.49
N LEU A 132 -9.24 0.05 -10.23
CA LEU A 132 -10.30 -0.70 -9.54
C LEU A 132 -11.72 -0.39 -10.02
N ILE A 133 -12.05 0.85 -10.39
CA ILE A 133 -13.39 1.25 -10.87
C ILE A 133 -13.91 0.38 -12.04
N PRO A 134 -13.18 0.21 -13.18
CA PRO A 134 -13.65 -0.62 -14.28
C PRO A 134 -13.73 -2.11 -13.90
N LEU A 135 -12.87 -2.61 -13.00
CA LEU A 135 -12.94 -3.99 -12.50
C LEU A 135 -14.23 -4.24 -11.69
N ALA A 136 -14.54 -3.34 -10.76
CA ALA A 136 -15.76 -3.37 -9.96
C ALA A 136 -17.01 -3.31 -10.86
N ARG A 137 -17.07 -2.34 -11.78
CA ARG A 137 -18.21 -2.14 -12.68
C ARG A 137 -18.46 -3.32 -13.63
N ARG A 138 -17.41 -4.04 -14.02
CA ARG A 138 -17.51 -5.24 -14.89
C ARG A 138 -17.67 -6.54 -14.11
N ARG A 139 -17.77 -6.49 -12.77
CA ARG A 139 -17.82 -7.65 -11.87
C ARG A 139 -16.62 -8.61 -11.99
N ASN A 140 -15.50 -8.11 -12.52
CA ASN A 140 -14.22 -8.85 -12.60
C ASN A 140 -13.34 -8.64 -11.35
N LEU A 141 -13.90 -8.03 -10.29
CA LEU A 141 -13.20 -7.73 -9.05
C LEU A 141 -13.19 -8.95 -8.11
N ARG A 142 -11.98 -9.45 -7.80
CA ARG A 142 -11.76 -10.51 -6.83
C ARG A 142 -11.86 -9.94 -5.41
N ILE A 143 -13.07 -10.00 -4.84
CA ILE A 143 -13.42 -9.39 -3.55
C ILE A 143 -12.43 -9.71 -2.41
N SER A 144 -11.90 -10.93 -2.33
CA SER A 144 -10.93 -11.29 -1.28
C SER A 144 -9.63 -10.47 -1.34
N MET A 145 -9.15 -10.14 -2.54
CA MET A 145 -7.95 -9.30 -2.73
C MET A 145 -8.29 -7.81 -2.62
N PHE A 146 -9.50 -7.42 -3.02
CA PHE A 146 -9.97 -6.05 -2.82
C PHE A 146 -10.10 -5.69 -1.33
N ILE A 147 -10.58 -6.60 -0.48
CA ILE A 147 -10.64 -6.39 0.98
C ILE A 147 -9.24 -6.16 1.55
N LEU A 148 -8.24 -6.91 1.08
CA LEU A 148 -6.83 -6.70 1.47
C LEU A 148 -6.30 -5.33 1.03
N TYR A 149 -6.53 -4.93 -0.21
CA TYR A 149 -6.19 -3.58 -0.66
C TYR A 149 -6.86 -2.49 0.18
N VAL A 150 -8.16 -2.65 0.53
CA VAL A 150 -8.91 -1.69 1.34
C VAL A 150 -8.38 -1.61 2.78
N ILE A 151 -8.05 -2.73 3.43
CA ILE A 151 -7.50 -2.66 4.79
C ILE A 151 -6.10 -2.04 4.80
N ASN A 152 -5.34 -2.20 3.71
CA ASN A 152 -4.02 -1.59 3.55
C ASN A 152 -4.04 -0.07 3.31
N ILE A 153 -5.21 0.55 3.14
CA ILE A 153 -5.32 2.01 3.06
C ILE A 153 -4.86 2.69 4.37
N TYR A 154 -5.10 2.05 5.52
CA TYR A 154 -4.70 2.61 6.83
C TYR A 154 -3.18 2.65 7.00
N PRO A 155 -2.41 1.54 6.85
CA PRO A 155 -0.95 1.57 6.90
C PRO A 155 -0.31 2.53 5.88
N HIS A 156 -0.78 2.55 4.63
CA HIS A 156 -0.25 3.49 3.62
C HIS A 156 -0.43 4.95 4.02
N TYR A 157 -1.61 5.30 4.53
CA TYR A 157 -1.86 6.67 5.02
C TYR A 157 -1.05 6.99 6.27
N TYR A 158 -0.94 6.05 7.22
CA TYR A 158 -0.12 6.20 8.42
C TYR A 158 1.36 6.41 8.06
N SER A 159 1.88 5.67 7.08
CA SER A 159 3.24 5.82 6.55
C SER A 159 3.44 7.21 5.93
N TRP A 160 2.57 7.64 5.02
CA TRP A 160 2.61 9.00 4.45
C TRP A 160 2.59 10.10 5.54
N TRP A 161 1.68 9.99 6.52
CA TRP A 161 1.54 10.93 7.62
C TRP A 161 2.79 10.95 8.54
N SER A 162 3.39 9.79 8.76
CA SER A 162 4.65 9.67 9.52
C SER A 162 5.79 10.41 8.82
N TYR A 163 5.96 10.24 7.51
CA TYR A 163 6.99 10.99 6.76
C TYR A 163 6.70 12.48 6.68
N PHE A 164 5.44 12.88 6.52
CA PHE A 164 5.03 14.28 6.58
C PHE A 164 5.53 14.89 7.90
N SER A 165 5.31 14.19 9.02
CA SER A 165 5.78 14.61 10.34
C SER A 165 7.32 14.61 10.44
N TYR A 166 8.01 13.55 10.00
CA TYR A 166 9.47 13.44 10.05
C TYR A 166 10.19 14.59 9.32
N TYR A 167 9.72 14.97 8.13
CA TYR A 167 10.28 16.10 7.38
C TYR A 167 9.85 17.46 7.94
N ASN A 168 8.64 17.58 8.50
CA ASN A 168 8.14 18.84 9.05
C ASN A 168 8.79 19.19 10.41
N GLU A 169 9.28 18.18 11.13
CA GLU A 169 9.85 18.30 12.48
C GLU A 169 11.36 18.03 12.53
N ASP A 170 11.98 17.70 11.39
CA ASP A 170 13.36 17.20 11.27
C ASP A 170 13.71 16.03 12.23
N PHE A 171 12.71 15.17 12.49
CA PHE A 171 12.83 14.00 13.38
C PHE A 171 12.91 12.70 12.58
N TYR A 172 14.08 12.06 12.56
CA TYR A 172 14.38 10.93 11.67
C TYR A 172 14.65 9.59 12.37
N SER A 173 14.49 9.49 13.70
CA SER A 173 14.89 8.31 14.48
C SER A 173 14.26 7.00 14.00
N TYR A 174 13.00 7.02 13.55
CA TYR A 174 12.30 5.84 13.02
C TYR A 174 12.19 5.82 11.49
N TYR A 175 12.84 6.77 10.80
CA TYR A 175 12.68 6.97 9.36
C TYR A 175 13.11 5.74 8.55
N LYS A 176 14.28 5.15 8.88
CA LYS A 176 14.82 3.99 8.16
C LYS A 176 13.93 2.76 8.32
N HIS A 177 13.49 2.50 9.55
CA HIS A 177 12.58 1.41 9.88
C HIS A 177 11.25 1.54 9.12
N HIS A 178 10.61 2.72 9.17
CA HIS A 178 9.40 2.98 8.38
C HIS A 178 9.63 2.87 6.87
N MET A 179 10.82 3.20 6.36
CA MET A 179 11.16 3.11 4.94
C MET A 179 11.24 1.66 4.45
N LEU A 180 11.77 0.74 5.28
CA LEU A 180 11.72 -0.69 4.98
C LEU A 180 10.26 -1.14 4.80
N PHE A 181 9.43 -0.92 5.82
CA PHE A 181 8.01 -1.28 5.82
C PHE A 181 7.25 -0.65 4.64
N THR A 182 7.40 0.66 4.41
CA THR A 182 6.67 1.35 3.33
C THR A 182 7.00 0.78 1.95
N ILE A 183 8.28 0.49 1.67
CA ILE A 183 8.70 -0.04 0.37
C ILE A 183 8.16 -1.46 0.17
N THR A 184 8.33 -2.34 1.16
CA THR A 184 7.85 -3.73 1.07
C THR A 184 6.32 -3.79 1.06
N GLU A 185 5.65 -2.93 1.81
CA GLU A 185 4.19 -2.80 1.81
C GLU A 185 3.64 -2.32 0.46
N LEU A 186 4.29 -1.35 -0.20
CA LEU A 186 3.96 -0.94 -1.57
C LEU A 186 4.16 -2.08 -2.57
N MET A 187 5.23 -2.86 -2.44
CA MET A 187 5.45 -4.06 -3.28
C MET A 187 4.34 -5.09 -3.08
N SER A 188 4.00 -5.42 -1.83
CA SER A 188 2.90 -6.35 -1.50
C SER A 188 1.57 -5.85 -2.06
N SER A 189 1.28 -4.56 -1.86
CA SER A 189 0.06 -3.90 -2.35
C SER A 189 -0.05 -3.89 -3.87
N ALA A 190 1.06 -3.74 -4.60
CA ALA A 190 1.07 -3.84 -6.06
C ALA A 190 0.70 -5.25 -6.55
N VAL A 191 1.16 -6.29 -5.85
CA VAL A 191 0.81 -7.69 -6.16
C VAL A 191 -0.65 -7.98 -5.79
N VAL A 192 -1.14 -7.51 -4.62
CA VAL A 192 -2.55 -7.61 -4.22
C VAL A 192 -3.46 -6.89 -5.22
N LEU A 193 -3.10 -5.68 -5.65
CA LEU A 193 -3.84 -4.91 -6.64
C LEU A 193 -3.89 -5.65 -7.98
N ASN A 194 -2.76 -6.23 -8.44
CA ASN A 194 -2.77 -7.09 -9.64
C ASN A 194 -3.71 -8.30 -9.47
N LEU A 195 -3.73 -8.93 -8.30
CA LEU A 195 -4.62 -10.06 -7.98
C LEU A 195 -6.08 -9.63 -7.72
N CYS A 196 -6.43 -8.34 -7.73
CA CYS A 196 -7.82 -7.88 -7.69
C CYS A 196 -8.58 -8.16 -8.99
N ASP A 197 -7.90 -8.39 -10.12
CA ASP A 197 -8.56 -8.86 -11.34
C ASP A 197 -8.73 -10.38 -11.32
N VAL A 198 -9.96 -10.87 -11.48
CA VAL A 198 -10.27 -12.31 -11.56
C VAL A 198 -9.54 -12.97 -12.75
N ARG A 199 -9.24 -12.22 -13.82
CA ARG A 199 -8.49 -12.70 -15.01
C ARG A 199 -7.01 -12.95 -14.72
N ASN A 200 -6.44 -12.33 -13.69
CA ASN A 200 -5.09 -12.62 -13.25
C ASN A 200 -5.11 -13.87 -12.38
N GLU A 201 -4.72 -15.01 -12.94
CA GLU A 201 -4.62 -16.27 -12.22
C GLU A 201 -3.65 -16.17 -11.03
N PHE A 202 -3.90 -16.99 -10.01
CA PHE A 202 -2.97 -17.12 -8.90
C PHE A 202 -1.78 -17.97 -9.33
N VAL A 203 -0.58 -17.45 -9.08
CA VAL A 203 0.71 -18.11 -9.29
C VAL A 203 1.49 -18.09 -7.98
N SER A 204 2.30 -19.12 -7.74
CA SER A 204 3.03 -19.34 -6.48
C SER A 204 3.79 -18.11 -6.00
N TRP A 205 4.66 -17.55 -6.85
CA TRP A 205 5.51 -16.41 -6.51
C TRP A 205 4.72 -15.17 -6.05
N LYS A 206 3.52 -14.91 -6.58
CA LYS A 206 2.70 -13.76 -6.15
C LYS A 206 2.15 -13.95 -4.74
N ILE A 207 1.65 -15.16 -4.44
CA ILE A 207 1.17 -15.52 -3.11
C ILE A 207 2.34 -15.49 -2.12
N LEU A 208 3.47 -16.07 -2.48
CA LEU A 208 4.68 -16.11 -1.66
C LEU A 208 5.29 -14.73 -1.42
N ALA A 209 5.28 -13.83 -2.40
CA ALA A 209 5.76 -12.46 -2.22
C ALA A 209 4.92 -11.71 -1.18
N ILE A 210 3.58 -11.78 -1.28
CA ILE A 210 2.68 -11.18 -0.30
C ILE A 210 2.92 -11.80 1.08
N VAL A 211 2.87 -13.14 1.19
CA VAL A 211 3.01 -13.87 2.45
C VAL A 211 4.37 -13.59 3.12
N SER A 212 5.47 -13.59 2.37
CA SER A 212 6.82 -13.40 2.92
C SER A 212 7.06 -11.98 3.44
N ILE A 213 6.56 -10.96 2.72
CA ILE A 213 6.62 -9.56 3.18
C ILE A 213 5.84 -9.40 4.49
N ASN A 214 4.61 -9.90 4.55
CA ASN A 214 3.76 -9.68 5.71
C ASN A 214 4.17 -10.55 6.90
N ILE A 215 4.75 -11.76 6.70
CA ILE A 215 5.40 -12.50 7.79
C ILE A 215 6.59 -11.71 8.35
N MET A 216 7.43 -11.11 7.50
CA MET A 216 8.55 -10.27 7.94
C MET A 216 8.05 -9.08 8.78
N HIS A 217 6.99 -8.38 8.36
CA HIS A 217 6.36 -7.32 9.15
C HIS A 217 5.83 -7.82 10.50
N VAL A 218 5.11 -8.95 10.54
CA VAL A 218 4.59 -9.56 11.77
C VAL A 218 5.71 -9.89 12.75
N LEU A 219 6.84 -10.42 12.25
CA LEU A 219 8.00 -10.74 13.08
C LEU A 219 8.68 -9.49 13.64
N VAL A 220 9.00 -8.51 12.79
CA VAL A 220 9.69 -7.27 13.22
C VAL A 220 8.80 -6.45 14.16
N GLY A 221 7.58 -6.10 13.73
CA GLY A 221 6.62 -5.35 14.56
C GLY A 221 6.21 -6.11 15.83
N GLY A 222 6.21 -7.44 15.77
CA GLY A 222 6.08 -8.36 16.91
C GLY A 222 7.18 -8.14 17.96
N MET A 223 8.44 -8.25 17.53
CA MET A 223 9.64 -8.13 18.35
C MET A 223 9.89 -6.72 18.92
N ASP A 224 9.46 -5.68 18.22
CA ASP A 224 9.72 -4.30 18.63
C ASP A 224 8.74 -3.80 19.68
N GLN A 225 7.44 -3.79 19.36
CA GLN A 225 6.44 -3.08 20.17
C GLN A 225 5.14 -3.88 20.38
N PHE A 226 4.70 -4.71 19.43
CA PHE A 226 3.38 -5.34 19.53
C PHE A 226 3.27 -6.29 20.75
N ILE A 227 4.25 -7.17 20.97
CA ILE A 227 4.19 -8.12 22.11
C ILE A 227 4.23 -7.35 23.45
N HIS A 228 5.16 -6.40 23.60
CA HIS A 228 5.33 -5.66 24.85
C HIS A 228 4.12 -4.76 25.18
N GLU A 229 3.63 -4.02 24.18
CA GLU A 229 2.63 -2.98 24.38
C GLU A 229 1.20 -3.52 24.34
N VAL A 230 0.91 -4.47 23.44
CA VAL A 230 -0.44 -5.03 23.25
C VAL A 230 -0.63 -6.28 24.09
N ILE A 231 0.23 -7.30 23.93
CA ILE A 231 0.03 -8.62 24.56
C ILE A 231 0.29 -8.56 26.07
N TYR A 232 1.42 -8.01 26.50
CA TYR A 232 1.69 -7.79 27.93
C TYR A 232 0.98 -6.54 28.49
N GLY A 233 0.29 -5.77 27.65
CA GLY A 233 -0.58 -4.68 28.10
C GLY A 233 0.14 -3.43 28.62
N HIS A 234 1.47 -3.32 28.52
CA HIS A 234 2.23 -2.17 29.02
C HIS A 234 2.04 -0.88 28.19
N GLY A 235 1.47 -0.97 26.99
CA GLY A 235 1.28 0.16 26.10
C GLY A 235 0.20 1.13 26.56
N ALA A 236 0.41 2.42 26.33
CA ALA A 236 -0.65 3.42 26.35
C ALA A 236 -1.74 3.10 25.31
N ARG A 237 -2.94 3.69 25.44
CA ARG A 237 -4.09 3.37 24.57
C ARG A 237 -3.80 3.62 23.08
N PHE A 238 -3.13 4.72 22.76
CA PHE A 238 -2.78 5.05 21.38
C PHE A 238 -1.75 4.09 20.77
N HIS A 239 -0.73 3.66 21.54
CA HIS A 239 0.22 2.61 21.11
C HIS A 239 -0.51 1.31 20.79
N LYS A 240 -1.41 0.86 21.66
CA LYS A 240 -2.22 -0.35 21.43
C LYS A 240 -3.06 -0.22 20.15
N ALA A 241 -3.78 0.89 19.99
CA ALA A 241 -4.63 1.13 18.81
C ALA A 241 -3.83 1.18 17.50
N ARG A 242 -2.69 1.90 17.49
CA ARG A 242 -1.76 1.96 16.34
C ARG A 242 -1.24 0.57 15.99
N ASN A 243 -0.69 -0.16 16.96
CA ASN A 243 -0.05 -1.46 16.74
C ASN A 243 -1.06 -2.50 16.23
N ILE A 244 -2.30 -2.49 16.73
CA ILE A 244 -3.39 -3.32 16.18
C ILE A 244 -3.71 -2.91 14.74
N GLY A 245 -3.82 -1.61 14.47
CA GLY A 245 -4.13 -1.08 13.13
C GLY A 245 -3.09 -1.43 12.05
N LEU A 246 -1.83 -1.66 12.43
CA LEU A 246 -0.76 -2.09 11.52
C LEU A 246 -0.68 -3.63 11.42
N MET A 247 -0.71 -4.33 12.56
CA MET A 247 -0.57 -5.79 12.62
C MET A 247 -1.74 -6.57 11.99
N VAL A 248 -2.98 -6.06 12.09
CA VAL A 248 -4.16 -6.74 11.53
C VAL A 248 -4.12 -6.81 9.99
N PRO A 249 -3.79 -5.73 9.25
CA PRO A 249 -3.46 -5.80 7.83
C PRO A 249 -2.45 -6.90 7.49
N ASP A 250 -1.29 -6.95 8.16
CA ASP A 250 -0.24 -7.93 7.84
C ASP A 250 -0.74 -9.37 8.03
N ILE A 251 -1.38 -9.67 9.17
CA ILE A 251 -1.94 -11.00 9.46
C ILE A 251 -2.96 -11.42 8.40
N LEU A 252 -3.83 -10.50 7.96
CA LEU A 252 -4.82 -10.80 6.92
C LEU A 252 -4.17 -10.99 5.54
N HIS A 253 -3.10 -10.25 5.23
CA HIS A 253 -2.29 -10.47 4.03
C HIS A 253 -1.51 -11.80 4.05
N VAL A 254 -1.32 -12.43 5.20
CA VAL A 254 -0.88 -13.84 5.25
C VAL A 254 -2.06 -14.79 5.05
N ALA A 255 -3.11 -14.63 5.86
CA ALA A 255 -4.21 -15.61 5.93
C ALA A 255 -5.09 -15.65 4.67
N VAL A 256 -5.51 -14.50 4.15
CA VAL A 256 -6.48 -14.41 3.04
C VAL A 256 -5.88 -14.88 1.70
N PRO A 257 -4.63 -14.56 1.33
CA PRO A 257 -4.03 -15.10 0.11
C PRO A 257 -3.81 -16.60 0.17
N LEU A 258 -3.35 -17.14 1.31
CA LEU A 258 -3.21 -18.59 1.49
C LEU A 258 -4.57 -19.31 1.38
N TRP A 259 -5.62 -18.78 2.01
CA TRP A 259 -6.98 -19.33 1.90
C TRP A 259 -7.56 -19.22 0.48
N ALA A 260 -7.39 -18.07 -0.17
CA ALA A 260 -7.87 -17.85 -1.53
C ALA A 260 -7.13 -18.74 -2.54
N PHE A 261 -5.82 -18.98 -2.32
CA PHE A 261 -5.02 -19.90 -3.10
C PHE A 261 -5.45 -21.35 -2.86
N HIS A 262 -5.66 -21.77 -1.60
CA HIS A 262 -6.18 -23.10 -1.29
C HIS A 262 -7.49 -23.39 -2.04
N LYS A 263 -8.43 -22.43 -2.01
CA LYS A 263 -9.72 -22.53 -2.70
C LYS A 263 -9.57 -22.56 -4.22
N TYR A 264 -8.52 -21.97 -4.77
CA TYR A 264 -8.18 -22.05 -6.19
C TYR A 264 -7.62 -23.43 -6.56
N LEU A 265 -6.67 -23.96 -5.77
CA LEU A 265 -6.10 -25.30 -5.95
C LEU A 265 -7.18 -26.39 -5.96
N VAL A 266 -8.05 -26.39 -4.94
CA VAL A 266 -9.15 -27.37 -4.82
C VAL A 266 -10.11 -27.32 -6.01
N ARG A 267 -10.36 -26.13 -6.58
CA ARG A 267 -11.21 -25.95 -7.78
C ARG A 267 -10.55 -26.37 -9.09
N LYS A 268 -9.23 -26.49 -9.12
CA LYS A 268 -8.44 -26.91 -10.28
C LYS A 268 -7.92 -28.35 -10.14
N GLU A 269 -8.26 -29.04 -9.04
CA GLU A 269 -7.81 -30.39 -8.69
C GLU A 269 -6.27 -30.52 -8.58
N LEU A 270 -5.59 -29.43 -8.22
CA LEU A 270 -4.13 -29.36 -8.08
C LEU A 270 -3.70 -29.49 -6.62
N GLN A 271 -2.55 -30.11 -6.34
CA GLN A 271 -1.97 -30.12 -4.99
C GLN A 271 -0.97 -28.97 -4.79
N TRP A 272 -0.76 -28.60 -3.52
CA TRP A 272 0.24 -27.59 -3.13
C TRP A 272 1.65 -27.93 -3.62
N LYS A 273 2.01 -29.23 -3.62
CA LYS A 273 3.33 -29.74 -4.00
C LYS A 273 3.62 -29.58 -5.50
N ASP A 274 2.58 -29.48 -6.32
CA ASP A 274 2.69 -29.43 -7.78
C ASP A 274 2.95 -28.01 -8.29
N ILE A 275 2.72 -26.99 -7.44
CA ILE A 275 2.86 -25.56 -7.81
C ILE A 275 3.98 -24.85 -7.04
N PHE A 276 4.31 -25.28 -5.81
CA PHE A 276 5.40 -24.66 -5.06
C PHE A 276 6.76 -25.30 -5.35
N TYR A 277 7.59 -24.57 -6.10
CA TYR A 277 8.98 -24.92 -6.33
C TYR A 277 9.79 -24.77 -5.03
N LYS A 278 10.78 -25.66 -4.82
CA LYS A 278 11.61 -25.66 -3.60
C LYS A 278 12.45 -24.39 -3.51
N GLU A 279 12.87 -23.89 -4.65
CA GLU A 279 13.66 -22.69 -4.86
C GLU A 279 12.89 -21.44 -4.41
N GLU A 280 11.59 -21.35 -4.75
CA GLU A 280 10.72 -20.25 -4.30
C GLU A 280 10.55 -20.28 -2.78
N LEU A 281 10.28 -21.45 -2.20
CA LEU A 281 10.15 -21.61 -0.75
C LEU A 281 11.45 -21.27 0.00
N LEU A 282 12.61 -21.68 -0.54
CA LEU A 282 13.91 -21.32 0.00
C LEU A 282 14.15 -19.80 -0.05
N MET A 283 13.85 -19.15 -1.18
CA MET A 283 13.94 -17.70 -1.29
C MET A 283 13.01 -16.98 -0.29
N CYS A 284 11.84 -17.52 0.01
CA CYS A 284 10.94 -16.97 1.03
C CYS A 284 11.56 -17.04 2.43
N ILE A 285 12.10 -18.20 2.81
CA ILE A 285 12.76 -18.40 4.10
C ILE A 285 13.95 -17.44 4.24
N VAL A 286 14.78 -17.32 3.20
CA VAL A 286 15.92 -16.40 3.17
C VAL A 286 15.46 -14.94 3.26
N PHE A 287 14.45 -14.53 2.49
CA PHE A 287 13.90 -13.18 2.52
C PHE A 287 13.31 -12.82 3.89
N ILE A 288 12.52 -13.70 4.49
CA ILE A 288 11.94 -13.50 5.83
C ILE A 288 13.07 -13.37 6.87
N SER A 289 14.07 -14.26 6.82
CA SER A 289 15.17 -14.27 7.79
C SER A 289 16.04 -13.02 7.70
N ILE A 290 16.49 -12.66 6.50
CA ILE A 290 17.32 -11.48 6.26
C ILE A 290 16.51 -10.20 6.50
N GLY A 291 15.27 -10.13 6.03
CA GLY A 291 14.39 -8.97 6.22
C GLY A 291 14.08 -8.72 7.70
N THR A 292 13.85 -9.78 8.48
CA THR A 292 13.63 -9.66 9.94
C THR A 292 14.90 -9.20 10.66
N LEU A 293 16.07 -9.74 10.28
CA LEU A 293 17.35 -9.31 10.84
C LEU A 293 17.65 -7.84 10.52
N ILE A 294 17.45 -7.41 9.26
CA ILE A 294 17.64 -6.01 8.85
C ILE A 294 16.65 -5.11 9.57
N GLY A 295 15.36 -5.47 9.60
CA GLY A 295 14.32 -4.68 10.30
C GLY A 295 14.67 -4.45 11.77
N ARG A 296 15.18 -5.48 12.46
CA ARG A 296 15.59 -5.40 13.86
C ARG A 296 16.89 -4.61 14.11
N LEU A 297 17.68 -4.33 13.08
CA LEU A 297 18.96 -3.59 13.17
C LEU A 297 18.83 -2.11 12.74
N LEU A 298 17.67 -1.67 12.23
CA LEU A 298 17.42 -0.33 11.68
C LEU A 298 16.81 0.67 12.68
#